data_AF-A0A8J8KXU7-F1
#
_entry.id   AF-A0A8J8KXU7-F1
#
_cell.length_a   1.000
_cell.length_b   1.000
_cell.length_c   1.000
_cell.angle_alpha   90.00
_cell.angle_beta   90.00
_cell.angle_gamma   90.00
#
_symmetry.space_group_name_H-M   'P 1'
#
loop_
_entity.id
_entity.type
_entity.pdbx_description
1 polymer ?
#
loop_
_entity_poly.entity_id
_entity_poly.type
_entity_poly.pdbx_seq_one_letter_code
_entity_poly.pdbx_strand_id
1 'polypeptide(L)' 'MTILKSILSNRWTKIGLILVALGWGPLFAIILLSKFGMLSDPNPNPIGCGLLFAITFFPAMICLAIGSFQSFRRRS' A
#
# COMPACT_ATOMS: atom_id res chain seq x y z
N MET A 1 18.96 -3.20 17.73
CA MET A 1 18.12 -3.07 16.52
C MET A 1 16.68 -3.40 16.90
N THR A 2 15.67 -2.55 16.66
CA THR A 2 14.25 -2.83 17.00
C THR A 2 13.59 -3.75 15.97
N ILE A 3 12.49 -4.47 16.31
CA ILE A 3 11.71 -5.33 15.37
C ILE A 3 11.38 -4.54 14.11
N LEU A 4 10.92 -3.30 14.30
CA LEU A 4 10.51 -2.40 13.24
C LEU A 4 11.62 -2.16 12.20
N LYS A 5 12.87 -1.94 12.64
CA LYS A 5 14.00 -1.75 11.73
C LYS A 5 14.31 -2.99 10.88
N SER A 6 14.12 -4.19 11.44
CA SER A 6 14.33 -5.45 10.71
C SER A 6 13.26 -5.68 9.64
N ILE A 7 12.00 -5.34 9.95
CA ILE A 7 10.88 -5.44 9.00
C ILE A 7 11.06 -4.42 7.86
N LEU A 8 11.35 -3.15 8.19
CA LEU A 8 11.56 -2.10 7.17
C LEU A 8 12.83 -2.32 6.32
N SER A 9 13.84 -3.03 6.83
CA SER A 9 15.05 -3.33 6.07
C SER A 9 14.84 -4.45 5.04
N ASN A 10 13.77 -5.24 5.14
CA ASN A 10 13.53 -6.39 4.26
C ASN A 10 13.09 -5.93 2.86
N ARG A 11 13.71 -6.49 1.82
CA ARG A 11 13.43 -6.12 0.41
C ARG A 11 11.96 -6.37 0.04
N TRP A 12 11.38 -7.48 0.51
CA TRP A 12 9.98 -7.82 0.24
C TRP A 12 9.02 -6.84 0.90
N THR A 13 9.30 -6.44 2.13
CA THR A 13 8.52 -5.40 2.82
C THR A 13 8.59 -4.08 2.07
N LYS A 14 9.77 -3.67 1.60
CA LYS A 14 9.93 -2.42 0.82
C LYS A 14 9.14 -2.45 -0.48
N ILE A 15 9.21 -3.56 -1.23
CA ILE A 15 8.44 -3.73 -2.47
C ILE A 15 6.93 -3.67 -2.18
N GLY A 16 6.47 -4.38 -1.13
CA GLY A 16 5.09 -4.33 -0.67
C GLY A 16 4.64 -2.92 -0.29
N LEU A 17 5.48 -2.16 0.43
CA LEU A 17 5.20 -0.76 0.78
C LEU A 17 5.09 0.15 -0.45
N ILE A 18 5.94 -0.04 -1.46
CA ILE A 18 5.88 0.72 -2.72
C ILE A 18 4.58 0.39 -3.46
N LEU A 19 4.20 -0.89 -3.54
CA LEU A 19 2.94 -1.32 -4.15
C LEU A 19 1.72 -0.73 -3.43
N VAL A 20 1.71 -0.68 -2.10
CA VAL A 20 0.65 -0.01 -1.33
C VAL A 20 0.61 1.48 -1.65
N ALA A 21 1.77 2.16 -1.60
CA ALA A 21 1.83 3.60 -1.82
C ALA A 21 1.35 4.00 -3.22
N LEU A 22 1.79 3.30 -4.26
CA LEU A 22 1.44 3.60 -5.65
C LEU A 22 0.07 3.04 -6.06
N GLY A 23 -0.30 1.88 -5.54
CA GLY A 23 -1.54 1.20 -5.92
C GLY A 23 -2.75 1.72 -5.17
N TRP A 24 -2.60 1.97 -3.86
CA TRP A 24 -3.71 2.36 -2.99
C TRP A 24 -3.74 3.86 -2.75
N GLY A 25 -2.56 4.50 -2.69
CA GLY A 25 -2.40 5.92 -2.40
C GLY A 25 -3.26 6.83 -3.31
N PRO A 26 -3.22 6.69 -4.65
CA PRO A 26 -4.00 7.54 -5.55
C PRO A 26 -5.51 7.44 -5.31
N LEU A 27 -6.03 6.22 -5.10
CA LEU A 27 -7.45 6.00 -4.85
C LEU A 27 -7.88 6.66 -3.54
N PHE A 28 -7.15 6.42 -2.46
CA PHE A 28 -7.46 7.03 -1.16
C PHE A 28 -7.31 8.55 -1.19
N ALA A 29 -6.30 9.07 -1.91
CA ALA A 29 -6.11 10.50 -2.09
C ALA A 29 -7.33 11.14 -2.76
N ILE A 30 -7.83 10.58 -3.86
CA ILE A 30 -9.01 11.11 -4.57
C ILE A 30 -10.26 11.07 -3.68
N ILE A 31 -10.49 9.95 -2.98
CA ILE A 31 -11.63 9.81 -2.07
C ILE A 31 -11.57 10.85 -0.94
N LEU A 32 -10.39 11.06 -0.36
CA LEU A 32 -10.19 12.06 0.70
C LEU A 32 -10.38 13.48 0.16
N LEU A 33 -9.76 13.83 -0.97
CA LEU A 33 -9.87 15.15 -1.59
C LEU A 33 -11.33 15.49 -1.94
N SER A 34 -12.07 14.50 -2.44
CA SER A 34 -13.50 14.61 -2.73
C SER A 34 -14.31 14.84 -1.45
N LYS A 35 -14.04 14.10 -0.36
CA LYS A 35 -14.70 14.34 0.94
C LYS A 35 -14.45 15.73 1.50
N PHE A 36 -13.30 16.33 1.22
CA PHE A 36 -12.99 17.71 1.62
C PHE A 36 -13.56 18.77 0.66
N GLY A 37 -14.28 18.37 -0.41
CA GLY A 37 -14.84 19.30 -1.40
C GLY A 37 -13.78 20.03 -2.22
N MET A 38 -12.53 19.56 -2.20
CA MET A 38 -11.41 20.17 -2.93
C MET A 38 -11.42 19.83 -4.42
N LEU A 39 -12.21 18.83 -4.81
CA LEU A 39 -12.41 18.44 -6.20
C LEU A 39 -13.73 19.06 -6.70
N SER A 40 -13.72 19.64 -7.90
CA SER A 40 -14.91 20.28 -8.50
C SER A 40 -16.08 19.32 -8.68
N ASP A 41 -15.79 18.02 -8.81
CA ASP A 41 -16.80 16.95 -8.85
C ASP A 41 -17.04 16.41 -7.43
N PRO A 42 -18.27 16.54 -6.89
CA PRO A 42 -18.62 16.01 -5.58
C PRO A 42 -18.66 14.47 -5.51
N ASN A 43 -18.72 13.76 -6.65
CA ASN A 43 -18.68 12.29 -6.67
C ASN A 43 -17.81 11.77 -7.83
N PRO A 44 -16.47 11.89 -7.72
CA PRO A 44 -15.58 11.37 -8.74
C PRO A 44 -15.71 9.84 -8.81
N ASN A 45 -15.75 9.30 -10.03
CA ASN A 45 -15.73 7.87 -10.30
C ASN A 45 -14.38 7.42 -10.90
N PRO A 46 -13.31 7.30 -10.10
CA PRO A 46 -11.97 7.00 -10.59
C PRO A 46 -11.78 5.49 -10.85
N ILE A 47 -12.44 4.97 -11.88
CA ILE A 47 -12.35 3.56 -12.30
C ILE A 47 -10.90 3.08 -12.46
N GLY A 48 -10.03 3.91 -13.04
CA GLY A 48 -8.61 3.58 -13.21
C GLY A 48 -7.88 3.39 -11.88
N CYS A 49 -8.10 4.27 -10.90
CA CYS A 49 -7.52 4.12 -9.56
C CYS A 49 -8.13 2.93 -8.82
N GLY A 50 -9.42 2.65 -9.02
CA GLY A 50 -10.11 1.46 -8.50
C GLY A 50 -9.49 0.16 -9.00
N LEU A 51 -9.23 0.10 -10.31
CA LEU A 51 -8.61 -1.06 -10.94
C LEU A 51 -7.15 -1.23 -10.49
N LEU A 52 -6.40 -0.13 -10.41
CA LEU A 52 -5.03 -0.13 -9.91
C LEU A 52 -4.97 -0.66 -8.47
N PHE A 53 -5.86 -0.21 -7.60
CA PHE A 53 -5.99 -0.72 -6.24
C PHE A 53 -6.27 -2.23 -6.23
N ALA A 54 -7.25 -2.69 -7.00
CA ALA A 54 -7.63 -4.11 -7.02
C ALA A 54 -6.49 -5.02 -7.51
N ILE A 55 -5.78 -4.62 -8.56
CA ILE A 55 -4.64 -5.38 -9.12
C ILE A 55 -3.46 -5.39 -8.14
N THR A 56 -3.20 -4.28 -7.46
CA THR A 56 -2.05 -4.15 -6.55
C THR A 56 -2.32 -4.72 -5.16
N PHE A 57 -3.59 -4.93 -4.77
CA PHE A 57 -3.98 -5.40 -3.44
C PHE A 57 -3.32 -6.72 -3.04
N PHE A 58 -3.54 -7.78 -3.84
CA PHE A 58 -2.98 -9.10 -3.57
C PHE A 58 -1.45 -9.13 -3.59
N PRO A 59 -0.75 -8.63 -4.63
CA PRO A 59 0.71 -8.67 -4.66
C PRO A 59 1.34 -7.83 -3.54
N ALA A 60 0.74 -6.69 -3.16
CA ALA A 60 1.19 -5.90 -2.02
C ALA A 60 1.12 -6.69 -0.72
N MET A 61 -0.04 -7.31 -0.44
CA MET A 61 -0.26 -8.10 0.77
C MET A 61 0.67 -9.31 0.85
N ILE A 62 0.88 -10.02 -0.27
CA ILE A 62 1.81 -11.15 -0.34
C ILE A 62 3.25 -10.71 -0.04
N CYS A 63 3.72 -9.61 -0.65
CA CYS A 63 5.07 -9.10 -0.41
C CYS A 63 5.27 -8.68 1.05
N LEU A 64 4.28 -8.00 1.65
CA LEU A 64 4.33 -7.59 3.05
C LEU A 64 4.30 -8.81 4.00
N ALA A 65 3.45 -9.80 3.74
CA ALA A 65 3.38 -11.03 4.53
C ALA A 65 4.70 -11.81 4.49
N ILE A 66 5.26 -12.02 3.30
CA ILE A 66 6.54 -12.71 3.10
C ILE A 66 7.70 -11.94 3.74
N GLY A 67 7.73 -10.62 3.59
CA GLY A 67 8.76 -9.77 4.19
C GLY A 67 8.71 -9.79 5.71
N SER A 68 7.52 -9.67 6.29
CA SER A 68 7.29 -9.74 7.73
C SER A 68 7.70 -11.11 8.28
N PHE A 69 7.21 -12.20 7.67
CA PHE A 69 7.52 -13.57 8.09
C PHE A 69 9.02 -13.89 8.04
N GLN A 70 9.73 -13.47 6.99
CA GLN A 70 11.18 -13.62 6.91
C GLN A 70 11.92 -12.83 8.00
N SER A 71 11.48 -11.61 8.30
CA SER A 71 12.08 -10.79 9.35
C SER A 71 11.84 -11.37 10.74
N PHE A 72 10.71 -12.05 10.96
CA PHE A 72 10.45 -12.82 12.18
C PHE A 72 11.34 -14.07 12.28
N ARG A 73 11.44 -14.89 11.21
CA ARG A 73 12.23 -16.13 11.24
C ARG A 73 13.73 -15.92 11.38
N ARG A 74 14.30 -14.86 10.81
CA ARG A 74 15.74 -14.53 10.96
C ARG A 74 16.12 -14.10 12.38
N ARG A 75 15.14 -13.99 13.27
CA ARG A 75 15.30 -13.49 14.63
C ARG A 75 15.03 -14.53 15.72
N SER A 76 14.43 -15.69 15.35
CA SER A 76 14.42 -16.92 16.16
C SER A 76 15.71 -17.69 15.93
#